data_AF-A0A321LFM8-F1
#
_entry.id   AF-A0A321LFM8-F1
#
_cell.length_a   1.000
_cell.length_b   1.000
_cell.length_c   1.000
_cell.angle_alpha   90.00
_cell.angle_beta   90.00
_cell.angle_gamma   90.00
#
_symmetry.space_group_name_H-M   'P 1'
#
loop_
_entity.id
_entity.type
_entity.pdbx_description
1 polymer ?
#
loop_
_entity_poly.entity_id
_entity_poly.type
_entity_poly.pdbx_seq_one_letter_code
_entity_poly.pdbx_strand_id
1 'polypeptide(L)'
;MAKLKDGKWEYDEDELDRQLAEATKRGEKARLTQPHARSVEYDRDSGRIVLNLEDEKTFIFPVDCVEGLVGASTEDIADVAVVGDGTALRWNTLDIDLGVPELVEGIFGTRRWMARLGQQGGRVISDRKTLAARENGKKGGRPPSPVLFVNTRAANMSSAKCTIASKSAHSSEIAVLFERLILDLVETETLCETLEGCEVLDRGLSEYEVPLAIDSLNEIPLTLGTEADNATLAFAA
;
A
#
# COMPACT_ATOMS: atom_id res chain seq x y z
N MET A 1 11.30 10.39 40.62
CA MET A 1 11.20 11.54 39.73
C MET A 1 12.35 12.51 40.01
N ALA A 2 13.58 12.07 39.73
CA ALA A 2 14.74 12.94 39.76
C ALA A 2 14.67 13.82 38.50
N LYS A 3 14.54 15.14 38.71
CA LYS A 3 14.49 16.07 37.59
C LYS A 3 15.88 16.48 37.19
N LEU A 4 16.23 16.23 35.93
CA LEU A 4 17.49 16.59 35.31
C LEU A 4 17.33 17.90 34.55
N LYS A 5 18.37 18.74 34.54
CA LYS A 5 18.40 20.02 33.83
C LYS A 5 19.53 20.02 32.81
N ASP A 6 19.19 20.32 31.56
CA ASP A 6 20.15 20.60 30.49
C ASP A 6 19.85 21.99 29.89
N GLY A 7 20.66 22.97 30.27
CA GLY A 7 20.45 24.38 29.93
C GLY A 7 19.10 24.91 30.43
N LYS A 8 18.22 25.28 29.48
CA LYS A 8 16.87 25.81 29.78
C LYS A 8 15.81 24.71 29.94
N TRP A 9 16.16 23.46 29.69
CA TRP A 9 15.22 22.35 29.67
C TRP A 9 15.29 21.54 30.96
N GLU A 10 14.12 21.11 31.44
CA GLU A 10 13.96 20.28 32.63
C GLU A 10 13.14 19.05 32.24
N TYR A 11 13.67 17.86 32.51
CA TYR A 11 13.04 16.58 32.18
C TYR A 11 13.07 15.66 33.40
N ASP A 12 12.11 14.74 33.46
CA ASP A 12 12.05 13.71 34.50
C ASP A 12 12.69 12.43 33.97
N GLU A 13 13.73 11.95 34.66
CA GLU A 13 14.51 10.78 34.23
C GLU A 13 13.63 9.53 34.09
N ASP A 14 12.72 9.30 35.04
CA ASP A 14 11.81 8.15 35.04
C ASP A 14 10.83 8.19 33.86
N GLU A 15 10.42 9.39 33.43
CA GLU A 15 9.54 9.57 32.26
C GLU A 15 10.32 9.40 30.96
N LEU A 16 11.54 9.92 30.89
CA LEU A 16 12.41 9.76 29.73
C LEU A 16 12.72 8.29 29.47
N ASP A 17 13.05 7.53 30.52
CA ASP A 17 13.31 6.09 30.43
C ASP A 17 12.08 5.31 29.95
N ARG A 18 10.89 5.69 30.44
CA ARG A 18 9.63 5.09 29.98
C ARG A 18 9.41 5.36 28.49
N GLN A 19 9.56 6.61 28.05
CA GLN A 19 9.39 6.99 26.65
C GLN A 19 10.40 6.30 25.74
N LEU A 20 11.65 6.18 26.19
CA LEU A 20 12.70 5.46 25.47
C LEU A 20 12.36 3.98 25.34
N ALA A 21 11.95 3.32 26.43
CA ALA A 21 11.55 1.92 26.40
C ALA A 21 10.35 1.66 25.47
N GLU A 22 9.35 2.56 25.48
CA GLU A 22 8.21 2.49 24.57
C GLU A 22 8.59 2.75 23.11
N ALA A 23 9.53 3.67 22.85
CA ALA A 23 10.05 3.92 21.51
C ALA A 23 10.83 2.72 20.97
N THR A 24 11.69 2.10 21.79
CA THR A 24 12.44 0.89 21.44
C THR A 24 11.51 -0.27 21.10
N LYS A 25 10.50 -0.53 21.94
CA LYS A 25 9.50 -1.58 21.66
C LYS A 25 8.75 -1.35 20.35
N ARG A 26 8.39 -0.10 20.06
CA ARG A 26 7.76 0.25 18.77
C ARG A 26 8.71 0.03 17.60
N GLY A 27 9.98 0.39 17.73
CA GLY A 27 11.01 0.16 16.72
C GLY A 27 11.25 -1.32 16.45
N GLU A 28 11.34 -2.15 17.50
CA GLU A 28 11.48 -3.60 17.36
C GLU A 28 10.28 -4.23 16.65
N LYS A 29 9.06 -3.83 17.02
CA LYS A 29 7.84 -4.29 16.35
C LYS A 29 7.80 -3.85 14.89
N ALA A 30 8.16 -2.60 14.60
CA ALA A 30 8.24 -2.08 13.24
C ALA A 30 9.23 -2.91 12.40
N ARG A 31 10.43 -3.17 12.91
CA ARG A 31 11.44 -3.97 12.21
C ARG A 31 10.94 -5.38 11.83
N LEU A 32 10.14 -6.01 12.68
CA LEU A 32 9.62 -7.36 12.44
C LEU A 32 8.38 -7.41 11.53
N THR A 33 7.63 -6.31 11.43
CA THR A 33 6.30 -6.31 10.78
C THR A 33 6.25 -5.49 9.49
N GLN A 34 7.15 -4.51 9.34
CA GLN A 34 7.17 -3.61 8.20
C GLN A 34 8.09 -4.14 7.09
N PRO A 35 7.78 -3.79 5.82
CA PRO A 35 8.64 -4.16 4.70
C PRO A 35 9.95 -3.35 4.73
N HIS A 36 11.07 -4.04 4.50
CA HIS A 36 12.40 -3.44 4.38
C HIS A 36 12.94 -3.63 2.96
N ALA A 37 13.62 -2.61 2.45
CA ALA A 37 14.27 -2.62 1.15
C ALA A 37 15.64 -3.29 1.21
N ARG A 38 15.83 -4.31 0.38
CA ARG A 38 17.13 -4.95 0.13
C ARG A 38 17.96 -4.17 -0.88
N SER A 39 17.33 -3.75 -1.98
CA SER A 39 17.99 -2.98 -3.03
C SER A 39 17.00 -2.10 -3.79
N VAL A 40 17.52 -1.07 -4.44
CA VAL A 40 16.76 -0.14 -5.26
C VAL A 40 17.55 0.17 -6.52
N GLU A 41 16.85 0.23 -7.64
CA GLU A 41 17.42 0.56 -8.95
C GLU A 41 16.47 1.47 -9.72
N TYR A 42 17.03 2.43 -10.46
CA TYR A 42 16.27 3.24 -11.39
C TYR A 42 16.45 2.71 -12.82
N ASP A 43 15.38 2.18 -13.39
CA ASP A 43 15.31 1.80 -14.79
C ASP A 43 15.04 3.04 -15.65
N ARG A 44 16.09 3.45 -16.38
CA ARG A 44 16.08 4.62 -17.26
C ARG A 44 15.22 4.43 -18.50
N ASP A 45 15.10 3.20 -18.99
CA ASP A 45 14.37 2.91 -20.23
C ASP A 45 12.87 3.00 -19.99
N SER A 46 12.40 2.50 -18.84
CA SER A 46 10.99 2.55 -18.48
C SER A 46 10.60 3.77 -17.63
N GLY A 47 11.58 4.52 -17.10
CA GLY A 47 11.34 5.66 -16.21
C GLY A 47 10.75 5.24 -14.87
N ARG A 48 11.15 4.08 -14.35
CA ARG A 48 10.57 3.46 -13.15
C ARG A 48 11.63 3.16 -12.10
N ILE A 49 11.23 3.22 -10.85
CA ILE A 49 12.05 2.79 -9.73
C ILE A 49 11.63 1.36 -9.38
N VAL A 50 12.62 0.47 -9.37
CA VAL A 50 12.50 -0.94 -9.01
C VAL A 50 13.04 -1.11 -7.60
N LEU A 51 12.16 -1.46 -6.68
CA LEU A 51 12.46 -1.68 -5.27
C LEU A 51 12.35 -3.17 -4.96
N ASN A 52 13.46 -3.79 -4.55
CA ASN A 52 13.46 -5.17 -4.09
C ASN A 52 13.42 -5.21 -2.57
N LEU A 53 12.39 -5.84 -2.02
CA LEU A 53 12.21 -6.00 -0.58
C LEU A 53 12.95 -7.25 -0.07
N GLU A 54 13.18 -7.31 1.24
CA GLU A 54 13.77 -8.49 1.88
C GLU A 54 12.90 -9.76 1.73
N ASP A 55 11.58 -9.59 1.66
CA ASP A 55 10.58 -10.63 1.40
C ASP A 55 10.60 -11.20 -0.04
N GLU A 56 11.63 -10.90 -0.84
CA GLU A 56 11.75 -11.27 -2.26
C GLU A 56 10.67 -10.68 -3.18
N LYS A 57 9.83 -9.79 -2.64
CA LYS A 57 8.83 -9.03 -3.41
C LYS A 57 9.50 -7.84 -4.09
N THR A 58 9.12 -7.61 -5.34
CA THR A 58 9.54 -6.41 -6.08
C THR A 58 8.37 -5.44 -6.20
N PHE A 59 8.62 -4.19 -5.83
CA PHE A 59 7.68 -3.10 -5.98
C PHE A 59 8.20 -2.13 -7.03
N ILE A 60 7.36 -1.82 -8.04
CA ILE A 60 7.75 -0.98 -9.17
C ILE A 60 6.78 0.19 -9.28
N PHE A 61 7.30 1.40 -9.30
CA PHE A 61 6.50 2.61 -9.45
C PHE A 61 7.14 3.62 -10.39
N PRO A 62 6.35 4.40 -11.15
CA PRO A 62 6.88 5.44 -12.02
C PRO A 62 7.34 6.64 -11.18
N VAL A 63 8.39 7.31 -11.67
CA VAL A 63 8.96 8.51 -11.01
C VAL A 63 7.93 9.64 -10.92
N ASP A 64 7.03 9.76 -11.90
CA ASP A 64 5.99 10.80 -11.96
C ASP A 64 4.97 10.75 -10.82
N CYS A 65 4.87 9.63 -10.12
CA CYS A 65 3.99 9.50 -8.95
C CYS A 65 4.62 10.09 -7.68
N VAL A 66 5.94 10.28 -7.64
CA VAL A 66 6.63 10.68 -6.42
C VAL A 66 6.72 12.20 -6.33
N GLU A 67 6.32 12.76 -5.19
CA GLU A 67 6.50 14.18 -4.92
C GLU A 67 7.99 14.54 -4.86
N GLY A 68 8.41 15.53 -5.64
CA GLY A 68 9.79 16.02 -5.66
C GLY A 68 10.70 15.39 -6.71
N LEU A 69 10.36 14.20 -7.23
CA LEU A 69 11.10 13.63 -8.38
C LEU A 69 10.56 14.07 -9.74
N VAL A 70 9.35 14.65 -9.77
CA VAL A 70 8.74 15.14 -11.02
C VAL A 70 9.56 16.29 -11.60
N GLY A 71 10.16 16.04 -12.77
CA GLY A 71 10.99 17.02 -13.49
C GLY A 71 12.45 17.06 -13.05
N ALA A 72 12.89 16.16 -12.17
CA ALA A 72 14.30 15.98 -11.83
C ALA A 72 15.09 15.38 -13.00
N SER A 73 16.41 15.57 -13.02
CA SER A 73 17.26 14.95 -14.04
C SER A 73 17.35 13.43 -13.81
N THR A 74 17.57 12.67 -14.89
CA THR A 74 17.75 11.21 -14.78
C THR A 74 18.99 10.82 -13.98
N GLU A 75 20.00 11.69 -13.92
CA GLU A 75 21.19 11.52 -13.08
C GLU A 75 20.83 11.67 -11.60
N ASP A 76 20.06 12.70 -11.25
CA ASP A 76 19.61 12.93 -9.88
C ASP A 76 18.67 11.82 -9.39
N ILE A 77 17.80 11.29 -10.26
CA ILE A 77 16.89 10.19 -9.93
C ILE A 77 17.66 8.88 -9.75
N ALA A 78 18.74 8.66 -10.51
CA ALA A 78 19.59 7.48 -10.40
C ALA A 78 20.43 7.48 -9.11
N ASP A 79 20.67 8.64 -8.48
CA ASP A 79 21.34 8.80 -7.19
C ASP A 79 20.43 8.40 -6.00
N VAL A 80 19.78 7.25 -6.12
CA VAL A 80 18.92 6.66 -5.09
C VAL A 80 19.71 5.72 -4.20
N ALA A 81 19.58 5.89 -2.89
CA ALA A 81 20.22 5.05 -1.88
C ALA A 81 19.20 4.51 -0.86
N VAL A 82 19.41 3.29 -0.40
CA VAL A 82 18.66 2.72 0.72
C VAL A 82 19.28 3.21 2.04
N VAL A 83 18.44 3.70 2.96
CA VAL A 83 18.85 4.27 4.25
C VAL A 83 18.03 3.66 5.38
N GLY A 84 18.58 3.71 6.59
CA GLY A 84 17.88 3.30 7.81
C GLY A 84 17.58 1.81 7.82
N ASP A 85 18.55 0.98 7.45
CA ASP A 85 18.41 -0.49 7.43
C ASP A 85 17.26 -1.00 6.54
N GLY A 86 17.02 -0.32 5.40
CA GLY A 86 15.95 -0.69 4.49
C GLY A 86 14.60 -0.02 4.76
N THR A 87 14.50 0.87 5.75
CA THR A 87 13.24 1.55 6.07
C THR A 87 12.91 2.72 5.14
N ALA A 88 13.91 3.32 4.48
CA ALA A 88 13.71 4.48 3.63
C ALA A 88 14.60 4.48 2.37
N LEU A 89 14.15 5.20 1.35
CA LEU A 89 14.91 5.57 0.16
C LEU A 89 15.26 7.05 0.24
N ARG A 90 16.52 7.38 -0.07
CA ARG A 90 17.03 8.74 -0.08
C ARG A 90 17.63 9.10 -1.43
N TRP A 91 17.28 10.29 -1.90
CA TRP A 91 17.98 10.97 -2.98
C TRP A 91 18.80 12.10 -2.38
N ASN A 92 20.12 11.92 -2.29
CA ASN A 92 21.00 12.88 -1.60
C ASN A 92 20.99 14.25 -2.30
N THR A 93 21.04 14.24 -3.63
CA THR A 93 21.11 15.48 -4.43
C THR A 93 19.79 16.27 -4.38
N LEU A 94 18.66 15.58 -4.25
CA LEU A 94 17.32 16.20 -4.23
C LEU A 94 16.80 16.50 -2.81
N ASP A 95 17.49 16.03 -1.77
CA ASP A 95 17.07 16.11 -0.37
C ASP A 95 15.65 15.52 -0.15
N ILE A 96 15.42 14.35 -0.75
CA ILE A 96 14.13 13.63 -0.68
C ILE A 96 14.33 12.33 0.08
N ASP A 97 13.47 12.12 1.06
CA ASP A 97 13.33 10.89 1.83
C ASP A 97 11.93 10.28 1.61
N LEU A 98 11.87 9.01 1.23
CA LEU A 98 10.64 8.24 1.11
C LEU A 98 10.72 7.01 1.99
N GLY A 99 9.74 6.81 2.87
CA GLY A 99 9.65 5.59 3.65
C GLY A 99 9.16 4.42 2.81
N VAL A 100 9.83 3.27 2.95
CA VAL A 100 9.50 2.03 2.24
C VAL A 100 8.12 1.48 2.65
N PRO A 101 7.74 1.48 3.94
CA PRO A 101 6.39 1.06 4.34
C PRO A 101 5.29 1.90 3.66
N GLU A 102 5.48 3.22 3.59
CA GLU A 102 4.54 4.15 2.97
C GLU A 102 4.43 3.92 1.45
N LEU A 103 5.54 3.61 0.77
CA LEU A 103 5.52 3.28 -0.65
C LEU A 103 4.70 2.02 -0.93
N VAL A 104 4.83 0.99 -0.08
CA VAL A 104 4.05 -0.25 -0.19
C VAL A 104 2.56 -0.01 0.08
N GLU A 105 2.22 0.93 0.97
CA GLU A 105 0.84 1.40 1.19
C GLU A 105 0.31 2.29 0.03
N GLY A 106 1.16 2.64 -0.94
CA GLY A 106 0.81 3.47 -2.09
C GLY A 106 0.80 4.97 -1.79
N ILE A 107 1.53 5.41 -0.77
CA ILE A 107 1.69 6.82 -0.39
C ILE A 107 3.01 7.33 -0.98
N PHE A 108 2.92 8.23 -1.97
CA PHE A 108 4.07 8.74 -2.73
C PHE A 108 4.42 10.21 -2.43
N GLY A 109 3.86 10.78 -1.37
CA GLY A 109 4.11 12.16 -0.98
C GLY A 109 3.09 12.69 0.02
N THR A 110 3.02 14.01 0.12
CA THR A 110 2.11 14.71 1.02
C THR A 110 0.65 14.45 0.66
N ARG A 111 -0.25 14.65 1.63
CA ARG A 111 -1.71 14.54 1.40
C ARG A 111 -2.20 15.41 0.23
N ARG A 112 -1.61 16.60 0.06
CA ARG A 112 -1.95 17.51 -1.04
C ARG A 112 -1.51 16.94 -2.39
N TRP A 113 -0.33 16.35 -2.44
CA TRP A 113 0.18 15.65 -3.63
C TRP A 113 -0.69 14.45 -4.01
N MET A 114 -0.99 13.58 -3.05
CA MET A 114 -1.86 12.42 -3.27
C MET A 114 -3.25 12.82 -3.76
N ALA A 115 -3.84 13.90 -3.21
CA ALA A 115 -5.10 14.44 -3.70
C ALA A 115 -5.00 14.96 -5.15
N ARG A 116 -3.88 15.60 -5.52
CA ARG A 116 -3.62 16.06 -6.89
C ARG A 116 -3.47 14.89 -7.86
N LEU A 117 -2.70 13.87 -7.51
CA LEU A 117 -2.56 12.65 -8.32
C LEU A 117 -3.91 11.96 -8.54
N GLY A 118 -4.69 11.81 -7.47
CA GLY A 118 -6.04 11.25 -7.54
C GLY A 118 -6.98 12.07 -8.44
N GLN A 119 -6.90 13.40 -8.37
CA GLN A 119 -7.66 14.28 -9.28
C GLN A 119 -7.20 14.15 -10.73
N GLN A 120 -5.89 14.07 -10.99
CA GLN A 120 -5.35 13.90 -12.34
C GLN A 120 -5.82 12.57 -12.95
N GLY A 121 -5.69 11.45 -12.24
CA GLY A 121 -6.21 10.15 -12.68
C GLY A 121 -7.74 10.13 -12.80
N GLY A 122 -8.43 10.86 -11.92
CA GLY A 122 -9.87 11.07 -11.98
C GLY A 122 -10.33 11.81 -13.24
N ARG A 123 -9.55 12.77 -13.73
CA ARG A 123 -9.82 13.56 -14.93
C ARG A 123 -9.56 12.83 -16.24
N VAL A 124 -8.83 11.72 -16.22
CA VAL A 124 -8.64 10.90 -17.43
C VAL A 124 -10.01 10.37 -17.86
N ILE A 125 -10.49 10.85 -19.01
CA ILE A 125 -11.67 10.37 -19.71
C ILE A 125 -11.15 9.39 -20.75
N SER A 126 -11.49 8.12 -20.59
CA SER A 126 -11.20 7.08 -21.59
C SER A 126 -12.50 6.41 -22.02
N ASP A 127 -12.53 5.85 -23.23
CA ASP A 127 -13.73 5.18 -23.74
C ASP A 127 -14.14 4.04 -22.80
N ARG A 128 -13.17 3.27 -22.31
CA ARG A 128 -13.42 2.21 -21.32
C ARG A 128 -14.02 2.75 -20.02
N LYS A 129 -13.52 3.87 -19.47
CA LYS A 129 -14.06 4.51 -18.26
C LYS A 129 -15.48 5.05 -18.51
N THR A 130 -15.71 5.61 -19.70
CA THR A 130 -17.02 6.13 -20.12
C THR A 130 -18.05 5.01 -20.27
N LEU A 131 -17.69 3.91 -20.93
CA LEU A 131 -18.55 2.73 -21.08
C LEU A 131 -18.87 2.10 -19.72
N ALA A 132 -17.85 1.91 -18.88
CA ALA A 132 -18.04 1.40 -17.52
C ALA A 132 -18.93 2.33 -16.69
N ALA A 133 -18.76 3.66 -16.78
CA ALA A 133 -19.60 4.62 -16.09
C ALA A 133 -21.06 4.57 -16.56
N ARG A 134 -21.31 4.39 -17.87
CA ARG A 134 -22.67 4.21 -18.41
C ARG A 134 -23.32 2.94 -17.88
N GLU A 135 -22.58 1.83 -17.87
CA GLU A 135 -23.08 0.54 -17.37
C GLU A 135 -23.35 0.59 -15.85
N ASN A 136 -22.45 1.23 -15.09
CA ASN A 136 -22.65 1.47 -13.67
C ASN A 136 -23.82 2.43 -13.41
N GLY A 137 -24.02 3.43 -14.26
CA GLY A 137 -25.16 4.34 -14.20
C GLY A 137 -26.51 3.65 -14.37
N LYS A 138 -26.58 2.58 -15.19
CA LYS A 138 -27.80 1.74 -15.32
C LYS A 138 -28.15 1.01 -14.03
N LYS A 139 -27.15 0.69 -13.19
CA LYS A 139 -27.34 0.03 -11.88
C LYS A 139 -27.78 1.00 -10.77
N GLY A 140 -27.93 2.30 -11.07
CA GLY A 140 -28.31 3.34 -10.13
C GLY A 140 -27.11 4.11 -9.57
N GLY A 141 -27.33 5.38 -9.21
CA GLY A 141 -26.30 6.29 -8.70
C GLY A 141 -26.21 6.35 -7.17
N ARG A 142 -25.27 7.16 -6.66
CA ARG A 142 -25.18 7.50 -5.23
C ARG A 142 -26.55 8.00 -4.76
N PRO A 143 -27.22 7.33 -3.80
CA PRO A 143 -28.50 7.79 -3.30
C PRO A 143 -28.37 9.23 -2.77
N PRO A 144 -29.38 10.08 -3.00
CA PRO A 144 -29.31 11.47 -2.57
C PRO A 144 -29.07 11.52 -1.06
N SER A 145 -28.16 12.39 -0.62
CA SER A 145 -28.04 12.71 0.81
C SER A 145 -29.42 13.12 1.32
N PRO A 146 -29.91 12.58 2.46
CA PRO A 146 -31.23 12.90 2.94
C PRO A 146 -31.30 14.42 3.17
N VAL A 147 -32.11 15.09 2.35
CA VAL A 147 -32.46 16.48 2.59
C VAL A 147 -33.25 16.51 3.89
N LEU A 148 -32.62 16.95 4.98
CA LEU A 148 -33.34 17.27 6.20
C LEU A 148 -34.28 18.43 5.89
N PHE A 149 -35.55 18.09 5.70
CA PHE A 149 -36.61 19.07 5.55
C PHE A 149 -36.83 19.74 6.91
N VAL A 150 -36.10 20.81 7.21
CA VAL A 150 -36.39 21.66 8.37
C VAL A 150 -37.68 22.42 8.11
N ASN A 151 -38.78 21.87 8.59
CA ASN A 151 -40.09 22.51 8.48
C ASN A 151 -40.17 23.64 9.52
N THR A 152 -39.81 24.87 9.14
CA THR A 152 -39.94 26.08 10.00
C THR A 152 -41.37 26.58 10.07
N ARG A 153 -42.33 25.71 10.42
CA ARG A 153 -43.71 26.09 10.78
C ARG A 153 -44.27 25.17 11.87
N ALA A 154 -43.87 25.45 13.10
CA ALA A 154 -44.67 25.20 14.31
C ALA A 154 -44.06 25.98 15.48
N ALA A 155 -44.08 27.31 15.41
CA ALA A 155 -43.98 28.14 16.60
C ALA A 155 -45.34 28.12 17.31
N ASN A 156 -45.60 27.07 18.09
CA ASN A 156 -46.42 27.06 19.32
C ASN A 156 -46.83 25.64 19.69
N MET A 157 -46.23 25.13 20.78
CA MET A 157 -46.80 24.19 21.77
C MET A 157 -45.70 24.06 22.84
N SER A 158 -45.73 24.91 23.86
CA SER A 158 -46.28 24.60 25.18
C SER A 158 -45.73 23.30 25.76
N SER A 159 -44.81 23.46 26.72
CA SER A 159 -44.46 22.52 27.79
C SER A 159 -44.67 21.03 27.50
N ALA A 160 -43.68 20.40 26.87
CA ALA A 160 -43.35 19.02 27.17
C ALA A 160 -41.88 19.00 27.56
N LYS A 161 -41.61 18.78 28.85
CA LYS A 161 -40.30 18.33 29.32
C LYS A 161 -40.02 17.00 28.61
N CYS A 162 -39.32 17.04 27.49
CA CYS A 162 -38.64 15.86 26.96
C CYS A 162 -37.36 15.70 27.78
N THR A 163 -37.51 15.00 28.90
CA THR A 163 -36.39 14.44 29.64
C THR A 163 -35.68 13.48 28.71
N ILE A 164 -34.54 13.88 28.15
CA ILE A 164 -33.60 12.93 27.54
C ILE A 164 -33.08 12.07 28.69
N ALA A 165 -33.71 10.93 28.91
CA ALA A 165 -33.14 9.85 29.68
C ALA A 165 -32.08 9.17 28.81
N SER A 166 -30.88 9.74 28.75
CA SER A 166 -29.71 9.00 28.28
C SER A 166 -29.29 8.05 29.41
N LYS A 167 -29.91 6.88 29.49
CA LYS A 167 -29.39 5.79 30.31
C LYS A 167 -28.10 5.27 29.69
N SER A 168 -27.01 5.62 30.38
CA SER A 168 -25.89 4.76 30.80
C SER A 168 -25.07 3.97 29.76
N ALA A 169 -23.76 4.25 29.82
CA ALA A 169 -22.69 3.27 30.01
C ALA A 169 -22.46 2.21 28.91
N HIS A 170 -21.42 2.43 28.11
CA HIS A 170 -20.14 1.72 28.21
C HIS A 170 -19.26 2.11 27.01
N SER A 171 -18.29 3.00 27.25
CA SER A 171 -17.31 3.45 26.26
C SER A 171 -15.97 2.70 26.39
N SER A 172 -15.96 1.40 26.71
CA SER A 172 -14.70 0.71 26.94
C SER A 172 -14.73 -0.82 26.71
N GLU A 173 -15.42 -1.30 25.66
CA GLU A 173 -15.26 -2.72 25.23
C GLU A 173 -15.03 -2.92 23.72
N ILE A 174 -15.31 -1.92 22.86
CA ILE A 174 -15.01 -2.05 21.41
C ILE A 174 -13.51 -1.89 21.10
N ALA A 175 -12.72 -1.35 22.03
CA ALA A 175 -11.27 -1.25 21.87
C ALA A 175 -10.51 -2.53 22.29
N VAL A 176 -11.14 -3.49 22.97
CA VAL A 176 -10.46 -4.71 23.46
C VAL A 176 -10.80 -5.97 22.67
N LEU A 177 -11.80 -5.91 21.77
CA LEU A 177 -12.14 -7.02 20.87
C LEU A 177 -11.38 -6.98 19.53
N PHE A 178 -10.73 -5.86 19.20
CA PHE A 178 -9.90 -5.77 17.99
C PHE A 178 -8.45 -6.25 18.22
N GLU A 179 -8.00 -6.34 19.47
CA GLU A 179 -6.65 -6.84 19.83
C GLU A 179 -6.64 -8.32 20.27
N ARG A 180 -7.82 -8.98 20.29
CA ARG A 180 -7.97 -10.40 20.67
C ARG A 180 -8.32 -11.33 19.51
N LEU A 181 -8.57 -10.79 18.30
CA LEU A 181 -8.86 -11.62 17.11
C LEU A 181 -7.60 -12.01 16.32
N ILE A 182 -6.44 -11.41 16.60
CA ILE A 182 -5.18 -11.66 15.87
C ILE A 182 -4.34 -12.80 16.49
N LEU A 183 -4.77 -13.41 17.60
CA LEU A 183 -4.01 -14.51 18.26
C LEU A 183 -4.69 -15.88 18.30
N ASP A 184 -5.85 -16.08 17.64
CA ASP A 184 -6.52 -17.40 17.57
C ASP A 184 -6.49 -18.05 16.16
N LEU A 185 -5.72 -17.52 15.21
CA LEU A 185 -5.59 -18.06 13.84
C LEU A 185 -4.33 -18.92 13.62
N VAL A 186 -3.71 -19.42 14.70
CA VAL A 186 -2.51 -20.30 14.65
C VAL A 186 -2.75 -21.71 15.22
N GLU A 187 -3.98 -22.11 15.57
CA GLU A 187 -4.25 -23.51 15.95
C GLU A 187 -5.50 -24.07 15.26
N THR A 188 -5.42 -24.35 13.96
CA THR A 188 -6.16 -25.49 13.36
C THR A 188 -5.41 -26.02 12.13
N GLU A 189 -4.14 -26.41 12.30
CA GLU A 189 -3.62 -27.51 11.50
C GLU A 189 -3.68 -28.77 12.37
N THR A 190 -4.24 -29.83 11.78
CA THR A 190 -4.45 -31.20 12.27
C THR A 190 -5.86 -31.53 12.78
N LEU A 191 -6.42 -32.56 12.14
CA LEU A 191 -7.65 -33.33 12.39
C LEU A 191 -8.93 -32.90 11.64
N CYS A 192 -9.04 -33.36 10.38
CA CYS A 192 -10.31 -33.88 9.88
C CYS A 192 -10.08 -34.97 8.81
N GLU A 193 -9.60 -36.13 9.25
CA GLU A 193 -9.99 -37.39 8.60
C GLU A 193 -11.40 -37.74 9.07
N THR A 194 -12.20 -38.20 8.09
CA THR A 194 -13.44 -38.97 8.22
C THR A 194 -14.60 -38.37 9.03
N LEU A 195 -15.58 -37.82 8.31
CA LEU A 195 -16.96 -38.35 8.33
C LEU A 195 -17.79 -37.79 7.16
N GLU A 196 -18.48 -38.72 6.52
CA GLU A 196 -19.29 -38.59 5.32
C GLU A 196 -20.57 -37.76 5.55
N GLY A 197 -21.02 -37.11 4.47
CA GLY A 197 -22.45 -36.83 4.26
C GLY A 197 -22.93 -35.41 4.58
N CYS A 198 -22.64 -34.46 3.69
CA CYS A 198 -23.56 -33.36 3.38
C CYS A 198 -23.33 -32.91 1.92
N GLU A 199 -24.18 -33.41 1.03
CA GLU A 199 -24.35 -32.88 -0.32
C GLU A 199 -24.95 -31.46 -0.29
N VAL A 200 -24.81 -30.75 -1.42
CA VAL A 200 -25.66 -29.66 -1.92
C VAL A 200 -25.14 -28.22 -1.67
N LEU A 201 -24.24 -27.71 -2.54
CA LEU A 201 -24.60 -26.91 -3.74
C LEU A 201 -23.35 -26.34 -4.42
N ASP A 202 -23.16 -26.80 -5.64
CA ASP A 202 -22.10 -26.48 -6.59
C ASP A 202 -22.22 -25.02 -7.11
N ARG A 203 -21.22 -24.19 -6.84
CA ARG A 203 -20.91 -22.99 -7.64
C ARG A 203 -19.39 -22.84 -7.73
N GLY A 204 -18.86 -23.27 -8.87
CA GLY A 204 -17.47 -23.19 -9.24
C GLY A 204 -16.88 -21.79 -9.18
N LEU A 205 -15.67 -21.73 -8.64
CA LEU A 205 -14.69 -20.68 -8.85
C LEU A 205 -14.12 -20.86 -10.26
N SER A 206 -14.66 -20.16 -11.26
CA SER A 206 -13.99 -20.03 -12.55
C SER A 206 -12.96 -18.92 -12.46
N GLU A 207 -11.70 -19.30 -12.61
CA GLU A 207 -10.68 -18.65 -13.45
C GLU A 207 -10.98 -17.19 -13.84
N TYR A 208 -10.24 -16.26 -13.24
CA TYR A 208 -10.02 -14.95 -13.84
C TYR A 208 -8.87 -15.07 -14.86
N GLU A 209 -9.20 -15.45 -16.10
CA GLU A 209 -8.34 -15.23 -17.25
C GLU A 209 -8.23 -13.72 -17.54
N VAL A 210 -7.01 -13.20 -17.55
CA VAL A 210 -6.69 -11.88 -18.07
C VAL A 210 -6.34 -12.05 -19.56
N PRO A 211 -7.07 -11.45 -20.51
CA PRO A 211 -6.78 -11.64 -21.93
C PRO A 211 -5.54 -10.83 -22.32
N LEU A 212 -4.42 -11.53 -22.51
CA LEU A 212 -3.29 -11.05 -23.29
C LEU A 212 -3.57 -11.33 -24.77
N ALA A 213 -4.11 -10.33 -25.47
CA ALA A 213 -4.08 -10.29 -26.92
C ALA A 213 -2.76 -9.65 -27.35
N ILE A 214 -1.76 -10.49 -27.63
CA ILE A 214 -0.60 -10.12 -28.44
C ILE A 214 -0.73 -10.96 -29.71
N ASP A 215 -1.21 -10.34 -30.78
CA ASP A 215 -1.20 -10.95 -32.10
C ASP A 215 -0.28 -10.14 -33.01
N SER A 216 0.52 -10.89 -33.77
CA SER A 216 1.21 -10.48 -35.00
C SER A 216 2.44 -9.56 -34.88
N LEU A 217 3.63 -10.17 -34.74
CA LEU A 217 4.71 -9.97 -35.70
C LEU A 217 5.42 -11.29 -36.01
N ASN A 218 5.57 -11.52 -37.31
CA ASN A 218 6.00 -12.72 -38.01
C ASN A 218 7.49 -13.07 -37.86
N GLU A 219 7.72 -14.39 -37.82
CA GLU A 219 8.72 -15.16 -38.58
C GLU A 219 10.22 -14.81 -38.47
N ILE A 220 10.94 -15.61 -37.67
CA ILE A 220 12.33 -15.99 -37.97
C ILE A 220 12.45 -17.52 -37.80
N PRO A 221 12.75 -18.31 -38.85
CA PRO A 221 12.88 -19.75 -38.74
C PRO A 221 14.26 -20.13 -38.18
N LEU A 222 14.27 -20.85 -37.05
CA LEU A 222 15.43 -21.59 -36.56
C LEU A 222 15.50 -22.94 -37.29
N THR A 223 16.45 -23.07 -38.22
CA THR A 223 16.87 -24.38 -38.74
C THR A 223 17.95 -24.96 -37.84
N LEU A 224 17.62 -26.07 -37.18
CA LEU A 224 18.52 -27.01 -36.55
C LEU A 224 19.56 -27.54 -37.57
N GLY A 225 20.83 -27.44 -37.21
CA GLY A 225 21.94 -28.13 -37.86
C GLY A 225 22.70 -28.92 -36.81
N THR A 226 22.63 -30.24 -36.93
CA THR A 226 23.41 -31.23 -36.21
C THR A 226 24.87 -31.26 -36.69
N GLU A 227 25.72 -31.87 -35.86
CA GLU A 227 26.87 -32.69 -36.27
C GLU A 227 28.28 -32.06 -36.29
N ALA A 228 29.04 -32.41 -35.25
CA ALA A 228 30.34 -33.10 -35.26
C ALA A 228 31.55 -32.58 -36.08
N ASP A 229 32.67 -32.63 -35.36
CA ASP A 229 34.02 -33.04 -35.81
C ASP A 229 35.04 -32.04 -36.41
N ASN A 230 36.25 -32.19 -35.82
CA ASN A 230 37.59 -32.09 -36.41
C ASN A 230 38.31 -30.73 -36.54
N ALA A 231 39.23 -30.52 -35.59
CA ALA A 231 40.67 -30.63 -35.79
C ALA A 231 41.39 -29.80 -36.90
N THR A 232 42.34 -28.98 -36.43
CA THR A 232 43.71 -28.78 -36.96
C THR A 232 43.96 -27.73 -38.07
N LEU A 233 45.10 -27.03 -37.87
CA LEU A 233 45.95 -26.24 -38.80
C LEU A 233 45.54 -24.76 -38.95
N ALA A 234 46.28 -23.81 -38.36
CA ALA A 234 47.62 -23.32 -38.70
C ALA A 234 47.66 -22.30 -39.87
N PHE A 235 48.35 -21.18 -39.58
CA PHE A 235 49.23 -20.39 -40.43
C PHE A 235 48.78 -19.01 -40.97
N ALA A 236 49.72 -18.05 -40.79
CA ALA A 236 49.90 -16.72 -41.38
C ALA A 236 48.95 -15.59 -40.92
N ALA A 237 49.40 -14.41 -40.48
CA ALA A 237 50.73 -13.78 -40.47
C ALA A 237 50.83 -12.79 -39.30
#